data_AF-A0A821IRB2-F1
#
_entry.id   AF-A0A821IRB2-F1
#
_cell.length_a   1.000
_cell.length_b   1.000
_cell.length_c   1.000
_cell.angle_alpha   90.00
_cell.angle_beta   90.00
_cell.angle_gamma   90.00
#
_symmetry.space_group_name_H-M   'P 1'
#
loop_
_entity.id
_entity.type
_entity.pdbx_description
1 polymer ?
#
loop_
_entity_poly.entity_id
_entity_poly.type
_entity_poly.pdbx_seq_one_letter_code
_entity_poly.pdbx_strand_id
1 'polypeptide(L)'
;MKAAGLLRKMPDNNPNYALFSPMDSRIPRLMIPMNNCPPDFRDRPSDYEKSLFVARIVDIPADKKFASGELLETLGDADTLEAQSKAILMENDIRDEEFSNEVIKCLPLDQDKWSIPNEEFSKRLDLRNQCIFTIDPATARDLDDALSCERLEN
;
A
#
# COMPACT_ATOMS: atom_id res chain seq x y z
N MET A 1 2.89 8.62 -13.16
CA MET A 1 3.84 8.36 -12.05
C MET A 1 3.34 9.08 -10.82
N LYS A 2 3.55 8.48 -9.66
CA LYS A 2 2.88 8.79 -8.39
C LYS A 2 4.02 8.90 -7.35
N ALA A 3 3.98 9.86 -6.43
CA ALA A 3 5.07 10.12 -5.49
C ALA A 3 4.53 10.58 -4.13
N ALA A 4 5.20 10.19 -3.04
CA ALA A 4 4.95 10.72 -1.71
C ALA A 4 5.85 11.94 -1.44
N GLY A 5 5.34 12.93 -0.70
CA GLY A 5 6.06 14.17 -0.49
C GLY A 5 5.31 15.19 0.37
N LEU A 6 5.97 16.33 0.56
CA LEU A 6 5.48 17.42 1.40
C LEU A 6 4.97 18.57 0.55
N LEU A 7 3.90 19.22 1.02
CA LEU A 7 3.32 20.39 0.37
C LEU A 7 3.83 21.67 1.02
N ARG A 8 4.27 22.64 0.20
CA ARG A 8 4.79 23.93 0.66
C ARG A 8 4.23 25.08 -0.18
N LYS A 9 4.28 26.30 0.34
CA LYS A 9 4.01 27.50 -0.47
C LYS A 9 5.06 27.65 -1.56
N MET A 10 4.65 28.23 -2.70
CA MET A 10 5.57 28.51 -3.79
C MET A 10 6.64 29.54 -3.36
N PRO A 11 7.91 29.38 -3.76
CA PRO A 11 8.98 30.30 -3.38
C PRO A 11 8.79 31.73 -3.91
N ASP A 12 8.07 31.89 -5.02
CA ASP A 12 7.72 33.18 -5.62
C ASP A 12 6.41 33.77 -5.05
N ASN A 13 5.84 33.14 -4.03
CA ASN A 13 4.55 33.48 -3.43
C ASN A 13 3.37 33.50 -4.41
N ASN A 14 3.43 32.73 -5.50
CA ASN A 14 2.31 32.58 -6.42
C ASN A 14 1.07 32.01 -5.68
N PRO A 15 -0.07 32.72 -5.63
CA PRO A 15 -1.24 32.28 -4.87
C PRO A 15 -2.03 31.16 -5.53
N ASN A 16 -1.77 30.87 -6.81
CA ASN A 16 -2.53 29.90 -7.58
C ASN A 16 -1.98 28.47 -7.49
N TYR A 17 -0.76 28.31 -6.97
CA TYR A 17 -0.07 27.02 -6.93
C TYR A 17 0.60 26.78 -5.58
N ALA A 18 0.73 25.52 -5.22
CA ALA A 18 1.58 25.02 -4.15
C ALA A 18 2.75 24.22 -4.74
N LEU A 19 3.86 24.17 -4.02
CA LEU A 19 5.03 23.39 -4.37
C LEU A 19 4.99 22.05 -3.63
N PHE A 20 4.81 20.97 -4.37
CA PHE A 20 4.98 19.63 -3.84
C PHE A 20 6.44 19.20 -3.99
N SER A 21 7.03 18.73 -2.89
CA SER A 21 8.42 18.26 -2.84
C SER A 21 8.42 16.76 -2.55
N PRO A 22 8.66 15.92 -3.57
CA PRO A 22 8.77 14.47 -3.41
C PRO A 22 9.88 14.09 -2.42
N MET A 23 9.70 12.96 -1.74
CA MET A 23 10.74 12.35 -0.89
C MET A 23 11.85 11.74 -1.75
N ASP A 24 11.49 11.12 -2.87
CA ASP A 24 12.45 10.63 -3.85
C ASP A 24 13.06 11.78 -4.68
N SER A 25 14.35 12.02 -4.46
CA SER A 25 15.11 13.08 -5.16
C SER A 25 15.24 12.88 -6.67
N ARG A 26 14.94 11.69 -7.20
CA ARG A 26 14.89 11.42 -8.65
C ARG A 26 13.65 12.05 -9.30
N ILE A 27 12.63 12.39 -8.52
CA ILE A 27 11.38 12.95 -8.99
C ILE A 27 11.45 14.48 -8.91
N PRO A 28 11.12 15.22 -9.98
CA PRO A 28 11.11 16.67 -9.93
C PRO A 28 10.02 17.19 -9.00
N ARG A 29 10.22 18.38 -8.44
CA ARG A 29 9.17 19.06 -7.68
C ARG A 29 8.00 19.43 -8.59
N LEU A 30 6.79 19.37 -8.02
CA LEU A 30 5.55 19.57 -8.77
C LEU A 30 4.88 20.88 -8.36
N MET A 31 4.31 21.58 -9.33
CA MET A 31 3.33 22.64 -9.11
C MET A 31 1.95 22.01 -9.04
N ILE A 32 1.33 22.11 -7.87
CA ILE A 32 -0.02 21.63 -7.62
C ILE A 32 -0.97 22.83 -7.64
N PRO A 33 -2.04 22.81 -8.45
CA PRO A 33 -3.08 23.84 -8.41
C PRO A 33 -3.66 24.00 -7.00
N MET A 34 -3.83 25.25 -6.55
CA MET A 34 -4.30 25.53 -5.18
C MET A 34 -5.72 24.98 -4.92
N ASN A 35 -6.56 24.89 -5.95
CA ASN A 35 -7.89 24.28 -5.86
C ASN A 35 -7.88 22.76 -5.61
N ASN A 36 -6.74 22.10 -5.78
CA ASN A 36 -6.53 20.68 -5.52
C ASN A 36 -5.76 20.45 -4.19
N CYS A 37 -5.34 21.52 -3.52
CA CYS A 37 -4.80 21.47 -2.17
C CYS A 37 -5.94 21.47 -1.13
N PRO A 38 -5.66 21.09 0.14
CA PRO A 38 -6.63 21.26 1.22
C PRO A 38 -7.12 22.73 1.30
N PRO A 39 -8.43 23.00 1.51
CA PRO A 39 -8.97 24.36 1.48
C PRO A 39 -8.25 25.34 2.42
N ASP A 40 -7.84 24.84 3.59
CA ASP A 40 -7.22 25.64 4.65
C ASP A 40 -5.71 25.81 4.46
N PHE A 41 -5.09 25.09 3.51
CA PHE A 41 -3.64 25.12 3.27
C PHE A 41 -3.15 26.53 2.89
N ARG A 42 -3.98 27.31 2.18
CA ARG A 42 -3.64 28.66 1.74
C ARG A 42 -3.35 29.57 2.95
N ASP A 43 -4.23 29.52 3.94
CA ASP A 43 -4.21 30.40 5.09
C ASP A 43 -3.34 29.84 6.22
N ARG A 44 -3.32 28.50 6.37
CA ARG A 44 -2.61 27.77 7.44
C ARG A 44 -1.65 26.71 6.88
N PRO A 45 -0.62 27.09 6.12
CA PRO A 45 0.33 26.12 5.56
C PRO A 45 1.15 25.39 6.63
N SER A 46 1.36 26.02 7.79
CA SER A 46 2.12 25.47 8.93
C SER A 46 1.51 24.20 9.48
N ASP A 47 0.17 24.09 9.43
CA ASP A 47 -0.58 22.93 9.95
C ASP A 47 -0.25 21.65 9.16
N TYR A 48 0.29 21.79 7.95
CA TYR A 48 0.62 20.71 7.02
C TYR A 48 2.13 20.49 6.84
N GLU A 49 2.99 21.16 7.61
CA GLU A 49 4.45 21.02 7.48
C GLU A 49 4.93 19.58 7.63
N LYS A 50 4.24 18.82 8.49
CA LYS A 50 4.47 17.40 8.72
C LYS A 50 3.48 16.50 8.01
N SER A 51 2.57 17.02 7.20
CA SER A 51 1.63 16.16 6.48
C SER A 51 2.29 15.57 5.25
N LEU A 52 2.30 14.25 5.18
CA LEU A 52 2.75 13.51 4.01
C LEU A 52 1.58 13.34 3.03
N PHE A 53 1.81 13.69 1.78
CA PHE A 53 0.81 13.63 0.72
C PHE A 53 1.29 12.77 -0.43
N VAL A 54 0.33 12.27 -1.21
CA VAL A 54 0.58 11.65 -2.51
C VAL A 54 0.21 12.63 -3.61
N ALA A 55 1.10 12.76 -4.59
CA ALA A 55 0.81 13.48 -5.83
C ALA A 55 1.08 12.63 -7.07
N ARG A 56 0.32 12.87 -8.13
CA ARG A 56 0.54 12.30 -9.46
C ARG A 56 1.13 13.36 -10.39
N ILE A 57 2.17 12.98 -11.11
CA ILE A 57 2.76 13.81 -12.17
C ILE A 57 1.81 13.78 -13.37
N VAL A 58 1.41 14.96 -13.84
CA VAL A 58 0.50 15.14 -14.98
C VAL A 58 1.28 15.47 -16.25
N ASP A 59 2.21 16.43 -16.18
CA ASP A 59 3.02 16.85 -17.32
C ASP A 59 4.38 17.39 -16.87
N ILE A 60 5.42 17.16 -17.69
CA ILE A 60 6.79 17.64 -17.48
C ILE A 60 7.20 18.51 -18.68
N PRO A 61 6.79 19.79 -18.69
CA PRO A 61 7.07 20.68 -19.81
C PRO A 61 8.54 21.07 -19.87
N ALA A 62 9.14 21.04 -21.06
CA ALA A 62 10.57 21.27 -21.27
C ALA A 62 11.04 22.72 -20.96
N ASP A 63 10.11 23.68 -20.96
CA ASP A 63 10.36 25.11 -20.77
C ASP A 63 10.15 25.57 -19.33
N LYS A 64 9.67 24.71 -18.42
CA LYS A 64 9.44 25.07 -17.01
C LYS A 64 10.39 24.36 -16.07
N LYS A 65 10.65 25.03 -14.95
CA LYS A 65 11.49 24.52 -13.87
C LYS A 65 10.85 23.38 -13.07
N PHE A 66 9.53 23.36 -12.98
CA PHE A 66 8.76 22.42 -12.18
C PHE A 66 7.76 21.69 -13.08
N ALA A 67 7.54 20.41 -12.79
CA ALA A 67 6.49 19.63 -13.44
C ALA A 67 5.12 20.05 -12.90
N SER A 68 4.06 19.75 -13.64
CA SER A 68 2.69 19.90 -13.15
C SER A 68 2.21 18.60 -12.53
N GLY A 69 1.44 18.71 -11.45
CA GLY A 69 0.90 17.55 -10.77
C GLY A 69 -0.45 17.83 -10.15
N GLU A 70 -1.06 16.75 -9.68
CA GLU A 70 -2.27 16.76 -8.88
C GLU A 70 -2.02 16.04 -7.55
N LEU A 71 -2.53 16.58 -6.46
CA LEU A 71 -2.62 15.94 -5.16
C LEU A 71 -3.74 14.91 -5.19
N LEU A 72 -3.46 13.70 -4.72
CA LEU A 72 -4.42 12.60 -4.66
C LEU A 72 -5.00 12.45 -3.26
N GLU A 73 -4.15 12.32 -2.25
CA GLU A 73 -4.55 12.02 -0.88
C GLU A 73 -3.48 12.42 0.14
N THR A 74 -3.86 12.40 1.42
CA THR A 74 -2.97 12.61 2.57
C THR A 74 -2.72 11.27 3.26
N LEU A 75 -1.46 10.89 3.43
CA LEU A 75 -1.07 9.63 4.09
C LEU A 75 -1.04 9.74 5.62
N GLY A 76 -0.85 10.95 6.15
CA GLY A 76 -0.82 11.22 7.59
C GLY A 76 0.33 12.14 7.98
N ASP A 77 0.77 12.04 9.23
CA ASP A 77 1.96 12.73 9.73
C ASP A 77 3.23 12.00 9.26
N ALA A 78 4.16 12.71 8.63
CA ALA A 78 5.39 12.21 8.07
C ALA A 78 6.33 11.61 9.13
N ASP A 79 6.15 11.92 10.41
CA ASP A 79 6.94 11.34 11.49
C ASP A 79 6.38 9.99 11.98
N THR A 80 5.23 9.51 11.48
CA THR A 80 4.63 8.24 11.91
C THR A 80 5.06 7.07 11.03
N LEU A 81 5.19 5.89 11.67
CA LEU A 81 5.54 4.65 10.98
C LEU A 81 4.48 4.28 9.93
N GLU A 82 3.21 4.50 10.25
CA GLU A 82 2.07 4.15 9.40
C GLU A 82 2.09 4.96 8.09
N ALA A 83 2.31 6.28 8.17
CA ALA A 83 2.33 7.13 6.99
C ALA A 83 3.54 6.82 6.09
N GLN A 84 4.72 6.60 6.70
CA GLN A 84 5.93 6.23 5.97
C GLN A 84 5.82 4.84 5.32
N SER A 85 5.23 3.87 6.02
CA SER A 85 5.01 2.53 5.47
C SER A 85 4.09 2.58 4.24
N LYS A 86 2.98 3.31 4.33
CA LYS A 86 2.07 3.52 3.19
C LYS A 86 2.75 4.21 2.02
N ALA A 87 3.58 5.23 2.28
CA ALA A 87 4.35 5.91 1.24
C ALA A 87 5.27 4.95 0.48
N ILE A 88 5.98 4.08 1.20
CA ILE A 88 6.87 3.09 0.60
C ILE A 88 6.08 2.09 -0.27
N LEU A 89 4.97 1.55 0.23
CA LEU A 89 4.13 0.63 -0.53
C LEU A 89 3.66 1.28 -1.84
N MET A 90 3.14 2.49 -1.72
CA MET A 90 2.62 3.28 -2.82
C MET A 90 3.68 3.66 -3.86
N GLU A 91 4.90 4.03 -3.45
CA GLU A 91 6.00 4.35 -4.36
C GLU A 91 6.53 3.12 -5.12
N ASN A 92 6.30 1.92 -4.60
CA ASN A 92 6.65 0.65 -5.24
C ASN A 92 5.46 0.00 -5.97
N ASP A 93 4.37 0.74 -6.17
CA ASP A 93 3.13 0.25 -6.79
C ASP A 93 2.54 -1.01 -6.10
N ILE A 94 2.76 -1.13 -4.78
CA ILE A 94 2.18 -2.17 -3.94
C ILE A 94 0.85 -1.67 -3.39
N ARG A 95 -0.21 -2.43 -3.66
CA ARG A 95 -1.58 -2.17 -3.23
C ARG A 95 -1.82 -2.73 -1.84
N ASP A 96 -2.21 -1.88 -0.90
CA ASP A 96 -2.58 -2.25 0.48
C ASP A 96 -4.09 -2.11 0.74
N GLU A 97 -4.90 -1.97 -0.31
CA GLU A 97 -6.35 -1.87 -0.16
C GLU A 97 -7.00 -3.20 0.22
N GLU A 98 -8.11 -3.12 0.95
CA GLU A 98 -8.96 -4.28 1.26
C GLU A 98 -9.43 -4.99 -0.01
N PHE A 99 -9.56 -6.32 0.07
CA PHE A 99 -10.09 -7.10 -1.05
C PHE A 99 -11.52 -6.68 -1.41
N SER A 100 -11.82 -6.68 -2.71
CA SER A 100 -13.15 -6.28 -3.17
C SER A 100 -14.23 -7.27 -2.74
N ASN A 101 -15.47 -6.81 -2.63
CA ASN A 101 -16.60 -7.65 -2.26
C ASN A 101 -16.81 -8.82 -3.24
N GLU A 102 -16.46 -8.64 -4.51
CA GLU A 102 -16.49 -9.69 -5.53
C GLU A 102 -15.49 -10.80 -5.22
N VAL A 103 -14.27 -10.44 -4.79
CA VAL A 103 -13.23 -11.40 -4.39
C VAL A 103 -13.65 -12.14 -3.11
N ILE A 104 -14.15 -11.40 -2.11
CA ILE A 104 -14.60 -12.00 -0.84
C ILE A 104 -15.74 -13.01 -1.08
N LYS A 105 -16.65 -12.73 -2.02
CA LYS A 105 -17.75 -13.66 -2.39
C LYS A 105 -17.27 -14.96 -3.04
N CYS A 106 -16.03 -15.05 -3.51
CA CYS A 106 -15.46 -16.30 -4.02
C CYS A 106 -15.01 -17.26 -2.91
N LEU A 107 -14.89 -16.79 -1.67
CA LEU A 107 -14.55 -17.63 -0.52
C LEU A 107 -15.73 -18.56 -0.16
N PRO A 108 -15.48 -19.69 0.52
CA PRO A 108 -16.54 -20.57 1.00
C PRO A 108 -17.58 -19.79 1.84
N LEU A 109 -18.88 -20.03 1.57
CA LEU A 109 -19.99 -19.22 2.08
C LEU A 109 -20.12 -19.18 3.62
N ASP A 110 -19.64 -20.20 4.32
CA ASP A 110 -19.69 -20.30 5.78
C ASP A 110 -18.28 -20.63 6.28
N GLN A 111 -17.41 -19.63 6.33
CA GLN A 111 -16.00 -19.79 6.69
C GLN A 111 -15.83 -20.43 8.07
N ASP A 112 -16.68 -20.08 9.02
CA ASP A 112 -16.64 -20.59 10.40
C ASP A 112 -17.12 -22.05 10.52
N LYS A 113 -17.87 -22.55 9.53
CA LYS A 113 -18.39 -23.92 9.50
C LYS A 113 -17.86 -24.76 8.35
N TRP A 114 -16.89 -24.23 7.60
CA TRP A 114 -16.34 -24.97 6.48
C TRP A 114 -15.69 -26.25 6.99
N SER A 115 -16.10 -27.37 6.41
CA SER A 115 -15.52 -28.68 6.65
C SER A 115 -15.31 -29.38 5.31
N ILE A 116 -14.35 -30.29 5.27
CA ILE A 116 -14.03 -31.06 4.06
C ILE A 116 -15.28 -31.89 3.68
N PRO A 117 -15.84 -31.73 2.46
CA PRO A 117 -16.99 -32.52 2.02
C PRO A 117 -16.69 -34.03 2.04
N ASN A 118 -17.68 -34.85 2.39
CA ASN A 118 -17.50 -36.30 2.54
C ASN A 118 -17.02 -36.97 1.25
N GLU A 119 -17.42 -36.42 0.09
CA GLU A 119 -17.06 -36.92 -1.23
C GLU A 119 -15.58 -36.66 -1.58
N GLU A 120 -14.91 -35.72 -0.91
CA GLU A 120 -13.49 -35.46 -1.13
C GLU A 120 -12.60 -36.52 -0.49
N PHE A 121 -13.05 -37.19 0.58
CA PHE A 121 -12.27 -38.24 1.24
C PHE A 121 -12.08 -39.48 0.36
N SER A 122 -13.05 -39.81 -0.50
CA SER A 122 -12.91 -40.94 -1.42
C SER A 122 -12.02 -40.64 -2.63
N LYS A 123 -11.75 -39.36 -2.91
CA LYS A 123 -10.92 -38.91 -4.04
C LYS A 123 -9.46 -38.66 -3.65
N ARG A 124 -9.15 -38.66 -2.35
CA ARG A 124 -7.83 -38.30 -1.82
C ARG A 124 -7.22 -39.45 -1.05
N LEU A 125 -5.89 -39.52 -1.02
CA LEU A 125 -5.18 -40.42 -0.13
C LEU A 125 -5.31 -39.92 1.31
N ASP A 126 -5.85 -40.75 2.19
CA ASP A 126 -6.01 -40.40 3.60
C ASP A 126 -4.73 -40.66 4.40
N LEU A 127 -4.01 -39.59 4.72
CA LEU A 127 -2.76 -39.61 5.50
C LEU A 127 -2.94 -39.13 6.95
N ARG A 128 -4.18 -38.99 7.44
CA ARG A 128 -4.44 -38.43 8.78
C ARG A 128 -3.84 -39.24 9.93
N ASN A 129 -3.52 -40.52 9.70
CA ASN A 129 -2.89 -41.41 10.68
C ASN A 129 -1.35 -41.39 10.62
N GLN A 130 -0.75 -40.58 9.74
CA GLN A 130 0.70 -40.47 9.58
C GLN A 130 1.28 -39.36 10.45
N CYS A 131 2.56 -39.47 10.82
CA CYS A 131 3.28 -38.39 11.48
C CYS A 131 3.66 -37.31 10.46
N ILE A 132 2.87 -36.24 10.43
CA ILE A 132 3.08 -35.07 9.56
C ILE A 132 3.14 -33.81 10.46
N PHE A 133 4.14 -32.95 10.24
CA PHE A 133 4.35 -31.73 11.02
C PHE A 133 4.94 -30.60 10.16
N THR A 134 4.87 -29.36 10.64
CA THR A 134 5.47 -28.18 9.99
C THR A 134 6.66 -27.65 10.81
N ILE A 135 7.54 -26.86 10.20
CA ILE A 135 8.68 -26.23 10.89
C ILE A 135 8.75 -24.77 10.45
N ASP A 136 8.27 -23.87 11.32
CA ASP A 136 8.05 -22.47 10.95
C ASP A 136 8.58 -21.50 12.02
N PRO A 137 8.88 -20.24 11.66
CA PRO A 137 9.09 -19.18 12.63
C PRO A 137 7.88 -19.00 13.56
N ALA A 138 8.11 -18.59 14.81
CA ALA A 138 7.04 -18.38 15.80
C ALA A 138 5.99 -17.32 15.38
N THR A 139 6.30 -16.50 14.38
CA THR A 139 5.42 -15.46 13.84
C THR A 139 4.69 -15.85 12.56
N ALA A 140 4.90 -17.07 12.04
CA ALA A 140 4.21 -17.55 10.84
C ALA A 140 2.69 -17.57 11.05
N ARG A 141 1.94 -17.22 10.00
CA ARG A 141 0.47 -17.13 10.01
C ARG A 141 -0.16 -18.04 8.96
N ASP A 142 0.52 -18.17 7.84
CA ASP A 142 0.30 -19.03 6.70
C ASP A 142 1.25 -20.24 6.82
N LEU A 143 0.65 -21.43 6.98
CA LEU A 143 1.38 -22.71 7.07
C LEU A 143 0.96 -23.57 5.86
N ASP A 144 1.75 -23.50 4.81
CA ASP A 144 1.42 -24.05 3.49
C ASP A 144 2.24 -25.27 3.10
N ASP A 145 3.31 -25.58 3.83
CA ASP A 145 4.06 -26.83 3.72
C ASP A 145 4.03 -27.68 4.99
N ALA A 146 4.26 -28.98 4.81
CA ALA A 146 4.36 -29.96 5.89
C ALA A 146 5.29 -31.11 5.47
N LEU A 147 5.91 -31.73 6.46
CA LEU A 147 6.91 -32.78 6.28
C LEU A 147 6.49 -34.06 7.01
N SER A 148 6.87 -35.19 6.44
CA SER A 148 6.85 -36.50 7.09
C SER A 148 8.07 -37.30 6.68
N CYS A 149 8.50 -38.21 7.55
CA CYS A 149 9.57 -39.15 7.26
C CYS A 149 9.28 -40.46 7.98
N GLU A 150 9.17 -41.54 7.21
CA GLU A 150 8.93 -42.89 7.72
C GLU A 150 10.05 -43.80 7.22
N ARG A 151 10.73 -44.48 8.16
CA ARG A 151 11.70 -45.51 7.80
C ARG A 151 10.96 -46.78 7.44
N LEU A 152 11.14 -47.23 6.21
CA LEU A 152 10.63 -48.51 5.73
C LEU A 152 11.54 -49.67 6.17
N GLU A 153 11.02 -50.89 6.09
CA GLU A 153 11.71 -52.10 6.57
C GLU A 153 12.92 -52.53 5.71
N ASN A 154 13.03 -52.02 4.48
CA ASN A 154 14.00 -52.44 3.48
C ASN A 154 15.38 -51.78 3.59
#